data_AF-A0A181Z9E7-F1
#
_entry.id   AF-A0A181Z9E7-F1
#
_cell.length_a   1.000
_cell.length_b   1.000
_cell.length_c   1.000
_cell.angle_alpha   90.00
_cell.angle_beta   90.00
_cell.angle_gamma   90.00
#
_symmetry.space_group_name_H-M   'P 1'
#
loop_
_entity.id
_entity.type
_entity.pdbx_description
1 polymer ?
#
loop_
_entity_poly.entity_id
_entity_poly.type
_entity_poly.pdbx_seq_one_letter_code
_entity_poly.pdbx_strand_id
1 'polypeptide(L)' 'MTQNDGTWVAVGPAGAVGSIHRAPDGFRVELYGHREGGGGVYPSLQSAKGAVHAALGPLATRPEFHAH' A
#
# COMPACT_ATOMS: atom_id res chain seq x y z
N MET A 1 -20.55 -8.89 8.83
CA MET A 1 -19.38 -8.48 9.64
C MET A 1 -18.14 -9.01 8.92
N THR A 2 -17.53 -8.21 8.05
CA THR A 2 -16.32 -8.66 7.33
C THR A 2 -15.14 -8.41 8.24
N GLN A 3 -14.51 -9.49 8.70
CA GLN A 3 -13.33 -9.43 9.55
C GLN A 3 -12.16 -8.97 8.67
N ASN A 4 -11.84 -7.68 8.71
CA ASN A 4 -10.70 -7.08 7.99
C ASN A 4 -9.39 -7.40 8.75
N ASP A 5 -8.97 -8.67 8.84
CA ASP A 5 -7.73 -9.07 9.54
C ASP A 5 -6.45 -8.79 8.71
N GLY A 6 -6.30 -7.56 8.22
CA GLY A 6 -5.07 -7.12 7.56
C GLY A 6 -5.29 -6.26 6.31
N THR A 7 -5.95 -5.10 6.47
CA THR A 7 -5.82 -4.02 5.49
C THR A 7 -4.98 -2.90 6.10
N TRP A 8 -3.98 -2.41 5.36
CA TRP A 8 -3.16 -1.25 5.74
C TRP A 8 -3.37 -0.13 4.74
N VAL A 9 -3.87 1.01 5.17
CA VAL A 9 -3.99 2.20 4.32
C VAL A 9 -2.70 3.00 4.39
N ALA A 10 -2.10 3.29 3.25
CA ALA A 10 -0.97 4.18 3.12
C ALA A 10 -1.46 5.62 2.96
N VAL A 11 -1.13 6.47 3.95
CA VAL A 11 -1.48 7.89 3.96
C VAL A 11 -0.21 8.71 3.81
N GLY A 12 -0.17 9.52 2.75
CA GLY A 12 0.89 10.49 2.50
C GLY A 12 0.46 11.90 2.91
N PRO A 13 1.36 12.89 2.79
CA PRO A 13 1.11 14.26 3.23
C PRO A 13 -0.06 14.95 2.49
N ALA A 14 -0.41 14.49 1.28
CA ALA A 14 -1.53 15.00 0.49
C ALA A 14 -2.84 14.19 0.66
N GLY A 15 -2.83 13.10 1.45
CA GLY A 15 -3.98 12.22 1.64
C GLY A 15 -3.67 10.74 1.43
N ALA A 16 -4.70 9.91 1.30
CA ALA A 16 -4.54 8.48 1.04
C ALA A 16 -3.89 8.25 -0.32
N VAL A 17 -2.72 7.61 -0.31
CA VAL A 17 -1.93 7.34 -1.51
C VAL A 17 -2.02 5.88 -1.96
N GLY A 18 -2.52 5.00 -1.09
CA GLY A 18 -2.78 3.60 -1.43
C GLY A 18 -3.31 2.80 -0.27
N SER A 19 -3.56 1.52 -0.52
CA SER A 19 -3.92 0.51 0.46
C SER A 19 -3.18 -0.79 0.18
N ILE A 20 -2.97 -1.58 1.22
CA ILE A 20 -2.39 -2.91 1.17
C ILE A 20 -3.42 -3.85 1.76
N HIS A 21 -3.85 -4.83 0.99
CA HIS A 21 -4.78 -5.85 1.42
C HIS A 21 -4.03 -7.17 1.58
N ARG A 22 -4.24 -7.85 2.71
CA ARG A 22 -3.79 -9.23 2.90
C ARG A 22 -4.61 -10.13 1.98
N ALA A 23 -3.93 -10.85 1.11
CA ALA A 23 -4.47 -11.85 0.21
C ALA A 23 -3.96 -13.25 0.64
N PRO A 24 -4.67 -14.33 0.29
CA PRO A 24 -4.17 -15.69 0.53
C PRO A 24 -2.82 -15.94 -0.16
N ASP A 25 -2.57 -15.29 -1.29
CA ASP A 25 -1.32 -15.40 -2.06
C ASP A 25 -0.23 -14.39 -1.64
N GLY A 26 -0.49 -13.53 -0.65
CA GLY A 26 0.47 -12.53 -0.16
C GLY A 26 -0.15 -11.20 0.24
N PHE A 27 0.45 -10.09 -0.19
CA PHE A 27 0.04 -8.72 0.11
C PHE A 27 -0.20 -7.96 -1.18
N ARG A 28 -1.46 -7.64 -1.45
CA ARG A 28 -1.84 -6.85 -2.62
C ARG A 28 -1.71 -5.37 -2.29
N VAL A 29 -0.86 -4.67 -3.01
CA VAL A 29 -0.74 -3.22 -2.97
C VAL A 29 -1.67 -2.63 -4.03
N GLU A 30 -2.39 -1.59 -3.66
CA GLU A 30 -3.22 -0.79 -4.55
C GLU A 30 -2.89 0.68 -4.30
N LEU A 31 -2.43 1.39 -5.33
CA LEU A 31 -2.03 2.80 -5.21
C LEU A 31 -3.06 3.69 -5.90
N TYR A 32 -3.41 4.78 -5.24
CA TYR A 32 -4.35 5.77 -5.77
C TYR A 32 -3.56 6.91 -6.42
N GLY A 33 -3.81 7.16 -7.72
CA GLY A 33 -3.23 8.29 -8.46
C GLY A 33 -2.11 7.96 -9.45
N HIS A 34 -1.60 6.73 -9.49
CA HIS A 34 -0.69 6.29 -10.55
C HIS A 34 -1.47 5.52 -11.63
N ARG A 35 -1.67 6.15 -12.80
CA ARG A 35 -2.58 5.68 -13.86
C ARG A 35 -2.16 4.38 -14.54
N GLU A 36 -0.91 3.92 -14.42
CA GLU A 36 -0.39 2.90 -15.35
C GLU A 36 0.41 1.74 -14.72
N GLY A 37 0.48 1.53 -13.39
CA GLY A 37 1.23 0.35 -12.90
C GLY A 37 1.54 0.18 -11.41
N GLY A 38 0.87 0.90 -10.51
CA GLY A 38 1.23 0.91 -9.08
C GLY A 38 0.73 -0.26 -8.23
N GLY A 39 -0.04 -1.20 -8.80
CA GLY A 39 -0.66 -2.30 -8.07
C GLY A 39 0.07 -3.63 -8.31
N GLY A 40 0.54 -4.27 -7.23
CA GLY A 40 1.26 -5.54 -7.32
C GLY A 40 0.99 -6.44 -6.12
N VAL A 41 1.05 -7.75 -6.32
CA VAL A 41 1.01 -8.73 -5.23
C VAL A 41 2.43 -9.05 -4.80
N TYR A 42 2.71 -8.84 -3.52
CA TYR A 42 4.02 -9.05 -2.94
C TYR A 42 3.95 -10.21 -1.94
N PRO A 43 4.96 -11.08 -1.90
CA PRO A 43 4.97 -12.20 -0.96
C PRO A 43 5.12 -11.74 0.51
N SER A 44 5.55 -10.49 0.75
CA SER A 44 5.80 -9.97 2.10
C SER A 44 5.40 -8.51 2.26
N LEU A 45 4.95 -8.16 3.48
CA LEU A 45 4.54 -6.80 3.84
C LEU A 45 5.68 -5.78 3.70
N GLN A 46 6.93 -6.17 3.94
CA GLN A 46 8.08 -5.28 3.73
C GLN A 46 8.25 -4.87 2.26
N SER A 47 8.05 -5.81 1.33
CA SER A 47 8.16 -5.56 -0.11
C SER A 47 6.99 -4.71 -0.58
N ALA A 48 5.79 -4.98 -0.07
CA ALA A 48 4.62 -4.15 -0.30
C ALA A 48 4.84 -2.70 0.16
N LYS A 49 5.35 -2.49 1.39
CA LYS A 49 5.68 -1.16 1.92
C LYS A 49 6.75 -0.44 1.10
N GLY A 50 7.79 -1.17 0.67
CA GLY A 50 8.85 -0.63 -0.19
C GLY A 50 8.34 -0.21 -1.57
N ALA A 51 7.45 -1.00 -2.16
CA ALA A 51 6.81 -0.69 -3.44
C ALA A 51 5.92 0.56 -3.35
N VAL A 52 5.10 0.66 -2.29
CA VAL A 52 4.32 1.87 -2.02
C VAL A 52 5.26 3.08 -1.92
N HIS A 53 6.33 2.98 -1.12
CA HIS A 53 7.30 4.07 -0.97
C HIS A 53 7.98 4.46 -2.29
N ALA A 54 8.43 3.47 -3.08
CA ALA A 54 9.07 3.72 -4.37
C ALA A 54 8.13 4.39 -5.38
N ALA A 55 6.86 4.01 -5.39
CA ALA A 55 5.86 4.56 -6.28
C ALA A 55 5.42 5.99 -5.92
N LEU A 56 5.60 6.41 -4.65
CA LEU A 56 5.40 7.80 -4.25
C LEU A 56 6.52 8.73 -4.75
N GLY A 57 7.65 8.15 -5.17
CA GLY A 57 8.80 8.88 -5.67
C GLY A 57 9.79 9.26 -4.57
N PRO A 58 11.04 9.56 -4.95
CA PRO A 58 12.18 9.73 -4.03
C PRO A 58 12.06 10.94 -3.10
N LEU A 59 11.13 11.86 -3.36
CA LEU A 59 10.88 13.06 -2.56
C LEU A 59 9.65 12.95 -1.64
N ALA A 60 8.90 11.84 -1.73
CA ALA A 60 7.76 11.65 -0.87
C ALA A 60 8.20 11.20 0.53
N THR A 61 7.71 11.89 1.55
CA THR A 61 7.81 11.44 2.93
C THR A 61 7.24 10.03 3.06
N ARG A 62 7.94 9.18 3.82
CA ARG A 62 7.53 7.80 4.07
C ARG A 62 6.05 7.78 4.51
N PRO A 63 5.18 7.09 3.76
CA PRO A 63 3.75 7.06 4.07
C PRO A 63 3.52 6.36 5.39
N GLU A 64 2.53 6.84 6.13
CA GLU A 64 2.06 6.19 7.34
C GLU A 64 1.10 5.07 6.96
N PHE A 65 1.34 3.87 7.50
CA PHE A 65 0.53 2.69 7.23
C PHE A 65 -0.41 2.45 8.42
N HIS A 66 -1.68 2.79 8.27
CA HIS A 66 -2.70 2.53 9.29
C HIS A 66 -3.40 1.20 9.03
N ALA A 67 -3.33 0.27 9.99
CA ALA A 67 -4.09 -0.97 9.95
C ALA A 67 -5.57 -0.69 10.28
N HIS A 68 -6.50 -1.24 9.49
CA HIS A 68 -7.94 -1.04 9.61
C HIS A 68 -8.71 -2.35 9.62
#